data_AF-A0A183NBC2-F1
#
_entry.id   AF-A0A183NBC2-F1
#
_cell.length_a   1.000
_cell.length_b   1.000
_cell.length_c   1.000
_cell.angle_alpha   90.00
_cell.angle_beta   90.00
_cell.angle_gamma   90.00
#
_symmetry.space_group_name_H-M   'P 1'
#
loop_
_entity.id
_entity.type
_entity.pdbx_description
1 polymer ?
#
loop_
_entity_poly.entity_id
_entity_poly.type
_entity_poly.pdbx_seq_one_letter_code
_entity_poly.pdbx_strand_id
1 'polypeptide(L)'
;MFSLKNHVSTFNSKVSTVAYYFAPIFPFQHVHTAEAKLLLEKWLDERNALRRASKCVFNPQFGSIFRSFHNPSYFSQRLGQYATLYTSRVTNLLHFPLDHAFFPKRTALPHESF
;
A
#
# COMPACT_ATOMS: atom_id res chain seq x y z
N MET A 1 2.67 -23.45 2.60
CA MET A 1 1.97 -22.76 1.49
C MET A 1 1.15 -21.62 2.10
N PHE A 2 1.70 -20.39 2.13
CA PHE A 2 1.13 -19.27 2.89
C PHE A 2 -0.26 -18.88 2.36
N SER A 3 -1.27 -18.94 3.23
CA SER A 3 -2.64 -18.54 2.94
C SER A 3 -2.73 -17.01 2.90
N LEU A 4 -2.57 -16.44 1.70
CA LEU A 4 -2.58 -14.98 1.48
C LEU A 4 -3.97 -14.34 1.63
N LYS A 5 -5.06 -15.12 1.58
CA LYS A 5 -6.43 -14.56 1.47
C LYS A 5 -6.90 -13.85 2.74
N ASN A 6 -6.58 -14.36 3.94
CA ASN A 6 -7.03 -13.78 5.21
C ASN A 6 -6.19 -12.57 5.66
N HIS A 7 -4.98 -12.40 5.13
CA HIS A 7 -4.09 -11.29 5.50
C HIS A 7 -4.27 -10.04 4.62
N VAL A 8 -4.84 -10.18 3.42
CA VAL A 8 -4.99 -9.07 2.46
C VAL A 8 -6.06 -8.07 2.89
N SER A 9 -7.19 -8.52 3.46
CA SER A 9 -8.27 -7.62 3.92
C SER A 9 -7.83 -6.76 5.11
N THR A 10 -7.20 -7.36 6.12
CA THR A 10 -6.65 -6.66 7.30
C THR A 10 -5.51 -5.73 6.92
N PHE A 11 -4.70 -6.10 5.91
CA PHE A 11 -3.64 -5.26 5.39
C PHE A 11 -4.18 -4.03 4.65
N ASN A 12 -5.16 -4.21 3.77
CA ASN A 12 -5.76 -3.11 3.01
C ASN A 12 -6.46 -2.10 3.93
N SER A 13 -7.18 -2.57 4.95
CA SER A 13 -7.78 -1.70 5.98
C SER A 13 -6.73 -0.83 6.68
N LYS A 14 -5.61 -1.41 7.13
CA LYS A 14 -4.53 -0.68 7.83
C LYS A 14 -3.78 0.29 6.92
N VAL A 15 -3.60 -0.02 5.64
CA VAL A 15 -2.92 0.86 4.67
C VAL A 15 -3.77 2.10 4.37
N SER A 16 -5.09 1.95 4.22
CA SER A 16 -6.01 3.08 4.03
C SER A 16 -6.01 4.02 5.24
N THR A 17 -5.97 3.48 6.46
CA THR A 17 -5.87 4.28 7.69
C THR A 17 -4.56 5.07 7.76
N VAL A 18 -3.41 4.49 7.37
CA VAL A 18 -2.12 5.23 7.32
C VAL A 18 -2.14 6.37 6.28
N ALA A 19 -2.80 6.17 5.14
CA ALA A 19 -2.97 7.22 4.13
C ALA A 19 -3.85 8.39 4.63
N TYR A 20 -4.85 8.11 5.47
CA TYR A 20 -5.69 9.13 6.09
C TYR A 20 -4.89 10.12 6.96
N TYR A 21 -3.91 9.65 7.74
CA TYR A 21 -3.04 10.53 8.53
C TYR A 21 -2.01 11.30 7.69
N PHE A 22 -1.75 10.91 6.44
CA PHE A 22 -0.87 11.68 5.55
C PHE A 22 -1.51 12.99 5.07
N ALA A 23 -2.83 13.02 4.91
CA ALA A 23 -3.57 14.19 4.45
C ALA A 23 -3.45 15.42 5.39
N PRO A 24 -3.58 15.29 6.73
CA PRO A 24 -3.37 16.41 7.64
C PRO A 24 -1.89 16.68 7.96
N ILE A 25 -0.98 15.70 7.91
CA ILE A 25 0.43 15.97 8.27
C ILE A 25 1.11 16.95 7.31
N PHE A 26 0.77 16.95 6.02
CA PHE A 26 1.42 17.80 5.02
C PHE A 26 1.13 19.31 5.21
N PRO A 27 -0.13 19.78 5.37
CA PRO A 27 -0.42 21.21 5.54
C PRO A 27 0.00 21.79 6.90
N PHE A 28 -0.01 20.99 7.97
CA PHE A 28 0.30 21.48 9.33
C PHE A 28 1.79 21.59 9.65
N GLN A 29 2.69 21.15 8.74
CA GLN A 29 4.15 21.30 8.92
C GLN A 29 4.62 22.76 8.94
N HIS A 30 3.84 23.67 8.34
CA HIS A 30 4.17 25.10 8.26
C HIS A 30 3.69 25.89 9.49
N VAL A 31 2.94 25.27 10.40
CA VAL A 31 2.36 25.93 11.57
C VAL A 31 3.28 25.77 12.78
N HIS A 32 3.66 26.88 13.41
CA HIS A 32 4.65 26.88 14.51
C HIS A 32 4.06 27.06 15.92
N THR A 33 2.73 27.05 16.07
CA THR A 33 2.07 27.13 17.38
C THR A 33 2.39 25.90 18.23
N ALA A 34 2.46 26.07 19.55
CA ALA A 34 2.79 24.99 20.48
C ALA A 34 1.79 23.83 20.41
N GLU A 35 0.50 24.16 20.33
CA GLU A 35 -0.59 23.16 20.19
C GLU A 35 -0.49 22.37 18.88
N ALA A 36 -0.16 23.03 17.77
CA ALA A 36 0.00 22.35 16.48
C ALA A 36 1.21 21.40 16.49
N LYS A 37 2.32 21.77 17.15
CA LYS A 37 3.48 20.89 17.32
C LYS A 37 3.15 19.63 18.13
N LEU A 38 2.41 19.78 19.23
CA LEU A 38 1.96 18.65 20.06
C LEU A 38 1.02 17.72 19.28
N LEU A 39 0.08 18.28 18.51
CA LEU A 39 -0.83 17.51 17.68
C LEU A 39 -0.08 16.77 16.56
N LEU A 40 0.90 17.42 15.93
CA LEU A 40 1.75 16.83 14.91
C LEU A 40 2.55 15.65 15.46
N GLU A 41 3.17 15.80 16.64
CA GLU A 41 3.92 14.74 17.30
C GLU A 41 3.02 13.51 17.57
N LYS A 42 1.83 13.74 18.13
CA LYS A 42 0.83 12.69 18.35
C LYS A 42 0.47 11.94 17.05
N TRP A 43 0.20 12.67 15.97
CA TRP A 43 -0.11 12.05 14.67
C TRP A 43 1.07 11.31 14.05
N LEU A 44 2.30 11.83 14.21
CA LEU A 44 3.51 11.15 13.76
C LEU A 44 3.72 9.82 14.50
N ASP A 45 3.47 9.80 15.80
CA ASP A 45 3.56 8.61 16.65
C ASP A 45 2.50 7.57 16.32
N GLU A 46 1.25 8.00 16.14
CA GLU A 46 0.15 7.12 15.74
C GLU A 46 0.42 6.47 14.38
N ARG A 47 0.85 7.29 13.40
CA ARG A 47 1.30 6.80 12.09
C ARG A 47 2.46 5.81 12.21
N ASN A 48 3.43 6.06 13.09
CA ASN A 48 4.57 5.17 13.31
C ASN A 48 4.15 3.86 13.99
N ALA A 49 3.22 3.89 14.93
CA ALA A 49 2.65 2.72 15.58
C ALA A 49 1.90 1.84 14.56
N LEU A 50 1.04 2.44 13.74
CA LEU A 50 0.34 1.75 12.65
C LEU A 50 1.31 1.14 11.64
N ARG A 51 2.40 1.83 11.29
CA ARG A 51 3.46 1.29 10.43
C ARG A 51 4.13 0.07 11.03
N ARG A 52 4.49 0.10 12.31
CA ARG A 52 5.08 -1.06 13.01
C ARG A 52 4.11 -2.23 13.04
N ALA A 53 2.84 -1.98 13.36
CA ALA A 53 1.78 -2.99 13.36
C ALA A 53 1.41 -3.51 11.96
N SER A 54 1.78 -2.82 10.89
CA SER A 54 1.64 -3.30 9.51
C SER A 54 2.84 -4.16 9.06
N LYS A 55 4.01 -4.01 9.69
CA LYS A 55 5.20 -4.82 9.38
C LYS A 55 5.13 -6.24 9.95
N CYS A 56 4.36 -6.48 11.02
CA CYS A 56 4.31 -7.78 11.69
C CYS A 56 3.66 -8.91 10.86
N VAL A 57 2.94 -8.58 9.79
CA VAL A 57 2.36 -9.57 8.87
C VAL A 57 3.35 -10.04 7.79
N PHE A 58 4.54 -9.45 7.72
CA PHE A 58 5.58 -9.81 6.76
C PHE A 58 6.74 -10.54 7.42
N ASN A 59 7.59 -11.12 6.59
CA ASN A 59 8.83 -11.73 7.04
C ASN A 59 9.65 -10.69 7.84
N PRO A 60 10.12 -11.01 9.07
CA PRO A 60 10.81 -10.04 9.92
C PRO A 60 12.19 -9.63 9.39
N GLN A 61 12.83 -10.46 8.57
CA GLN A 61 14.16 -10.20 8.00
C GLN A 61 14.08 -9.43 6.68
N PHE A 62 13.16 -9.82 5.79
CA PHE A 62 13.09 -9.29 4.41
C PHE A 62 11.89 -8.37 4.16
N GLY A 63 10.90 -8.36 5.04
CA GLY A 63 9.68 -7.59 4.86
C GLY A 63 8.81 -8.11 3.70
N SER A 64 8.15 -7.18 3.01
CA SER A 64 7.28 -7.50 1.87
C SER A 64 8.10 -7.64 0.60
N ILE A 65 7.85 -8.72 -0.18
CA ILE A 65 8.42 -8.88 -1.51
C ILE A 65 8.05 -7.73 -2.46
N PHE A 66 6.93 -7.03 -2.21
CA PHE A 66 6.42 -6.02 -3.13
C PHE A 66 6.93 -4.60 -2.87
N ARG A 67 7.29 -4.26 -1.62
CA ARG A 67 7.69 -2.88 -1.29
C ARG A 67 8.44 -2.79 0.03
N SER A 68 9.23 -1.74 0.17
CA SER A 68 9.78 -1.28 1.44
C SER A 68 9.39 0.18 1.65
N PHE A 69 8.71 0.46 2.77
CA PHE A 69 8.20 1.79 3.10
C PHE A 69 7.30 2.35 1.97
N HIS A 70 7.71 3.42 1.29
CA HIS A 70 6.99 4.01 0.14
C HIS A 70 7.45 3.47 -1.21
N ASN A 71 8.57 2.76 -1.26
CA ASN A 71 9.21 2.40 -2.52
C ASN A 71 8.82 0.97 -2.93
N PRO A 72 8.37 0.76 -4.19
CA PRO A 72 8.18 -0.58 -4.72
C PRO A 72 9.53 -1.31 -4.79
N SER A 73 9.52 -2.62 -4.57
CA SER A 73 10.71 -3.44 -4.77
C SER A 73 11.04 -3.57 -6.26
N TYR A 74 12.28 -3.96 -6.56
CA TYR A 74 12.67 -4.31 -7.93
C TYR A 74 11.76 -5.41 -8.52
N PHE A 75 11.37 -6.39 -7.70
CA PHE A 75 10.41 -7.42 -8.10
C PHE A 75 9.07 -6.81 -8.54
N SER A 76 8.49 -5.88 -7.79
CA SER A 76 7.24 -5.21 -8.17
C SER A 76 7.35 -4.39 -9.45
N GLN A 77 8.47 -3.69 -9.64
CA GLN A 77 8.70 -2.91 -10.86
C GLN A 77 8.74 -3.82 -12.08
N ARG A 78 9.50 -4.91 -12.02
CA ARG A 78 9.56 -5.91 -13.11
C ARG A 78 8.21 -6.56 -13.32
N LEU A 79 7.49 -6.89 -12.25
CA LEU A 79 6.18 -7.49 -12.35
C LEU A 79 5.20 -6.57 -13.10
N GLY A 80 5.15 -5.28 -12.75
CA GLY A 80 4.28 -4.31 -13.42
C GLY A 80 4.67 -3.99 -14.87
N GLN A 81 5.94 -4.21 -15.26
CA GLN A 81 6.41 -3.97 -16.62
C GLN A 81 6.19 -5.17 -17.56
N TYR A 82 6.38 -6.39 -17.05
CA TYR A 82 6.45 -7.59 -17.90
C TYR A 82 5.26 -8.53 -17.78
N ALA A 83 4.58 -8.56 -16.62
CA ALA A 83 3.45 -9.45 -16.44
C ALA A 83 2.15 -8.71 -16.73
N THR A 84 1.47 -9.10 -17.81
CA THR A 84 0.12 -8.62 -18.11
C THR A 84 -0.88 -9.01 -17.01
N LEU A 85 -0.67 -10.17 -16.39
CA LEU A 85 -1.50 -10.67 -15.31
C LEU A 85 -0.64 -11.35 -14.24
N TYR A 86 -0.97 -11.09 -12.97
CA TYR A 86 -0.32 -11.71 -11.82
C TYR A 86 -1.36 -12.25 -10.84
N THR A 87 -1.16 -13.48 -10.38
CA THR A 87 -2.01 -14.12 -9.37
C THR A 87 -1.19 -15.09 -8.52
N SER A 88 -1.68 -15.43 -7.31
CA SER A 88 -0.98 -16.38 -6.44
C SER A 88 -0.91 -17.81 -6.99
N ARG A 89 -1.86 -18.23 -7.84
CA ARG A 89 -1.96 -19.58 -8.41
C ARG A 89 -2.65 -19.53 -9.77
N VAL A 90 -2.22 -20.35 -10.73
CA VAL A 90 -2.86 -20.44 -12.06
C VAL A 90 -4.33 -20.83 -11.95
N THR A 91 -4.69 -21.69 -10.98
CA THR A 91 -6.09 -22.11 -10.73
C THR A 91 -7.03 -20.97 -10.39
N ASN A 92 -6.53 -19.78 -10.02
CA ASN A 92 -7.39 -18.62 -9.82
C ASN A 92 -8.09 -18.19 -11.12
N LEU A 93 -7.51 -18.50 -12.29
CA LEU A 93 -8.10 -18.22 -13.60
C LEU A 93 -9.36 -19.03 -13.87
N LEU A 94 -9.55 -20.18 -13.21
CA LEU A 94 -10.74 -21.02 -13.36
C LEU A 94 -12.03 -20.37 -12.84
N HIS A 95 -11.92 -19.26 -12.10
CA HIS A 95 -13.08 -18.51 -11.61
C HIS A 95 -13.61 -17.50 -12.64
N PHE A 96 -12.97 -17.40 -13.82
CA PHE A 96 -13.38 -16.50 -14.89
C PHE A 96 -13.92 -17.30 -16.09
N PRO A 97 -14.93 -16.77 -16.81
CA PRO A 97 -15.38 -17.38 -18.05
C PRO A 97 -14.29 -17.32 -19.13
N LEU A 98 -14.37 -18.20 -20.13
CA LEU A 98 -13.39 -18.25 -21.21
C LEU A 98 -13.34 -16.96 -22.05
N ASP A 99 -14.46 -16.24 -22.12
CA ASP A 99 -14.58 -14.99 -22.88
C ASP A 99 -14.28 -13.75 -22.01
N HIS A 100 -13.61 -13.92 -20.86
CA HIS A 100 -13.30 -12.82 -19.96
C HIS A 100 -12.13 -11.96 -20.47
N ALA A 101 -12.38 -10.66 -20.67
CA ALA A 101 -11.35 -9.67 -20.98
C ALA A 101 -10.91 -8.91 -19.71
N PHE A 102 -9.60 -8.89 -19.44
CA PHE A 102 -9.02 -8.14 -18.32
C PHE A 102 -8.63 -6.72 -18.77
N PHE A 103 -9.24 -5.70 -18.17
CA PHE A 103 -8.94 -4.30 -18.45
C PHE A 103 -8.18 -3.64 -17.28
N PRO A 104 -6.90 -3.25 -17.46
CA PRO A 104 -6.17 -2.54 -16.42
C PRO A 104 -6.69 -1.11 -16.24
N LYS A 105 -6.68 -0.61 -15.00
CA LYS A 105 -6.99 0.79 -14.72
C LYS A 105 -5.89 1.68 -15.31
N ARG A 106 -6.28 2.66 -16.13
CA ARG A 106 -5.35 3.67 -16.64
C ARG A 106 -4.87 4.56 -15.49
N THR A 107 -3.56 4.61 -15.28
CA THR A 107 -2.92 5.58 -14.39
C THR A 107 -2.65 6.84 -15.20
N ALA A 108 -3.37 7.91 -14.90
CA ALA A 108 -3.12 9.21 -15.49
C ALA A 108 -1.72 9.71 -15.08
N LEU A 109 -1.02 10.35 -16.00
CA LEU A 109 0.22 11.06 -15.67
C LEU A 109 -0.11 12.28 -14.81
N PRO A 110 0.84 12.79 -14.01
CA PRO A 110 0.59 13.92 -13.11
C PRO A 110 0.02 15.18 -13.79
N HIS A 111 0.26 15.35 -15.08
CA HIS A 111 -0.21 16.49 -15.88
C HIS A 111 -1.50 16.21 -16.67
N GLU A 112 -2.06 15.00 -16.58
CA GLU A 112 -3.30 14.61 -17.28
C GLU A 112 -4.55 14.83 -16.40
N SER A 113 -4.37 15.26 -15.16
CA SER A 113 -5.45 15.45 -14.18
C SER A 113 -5.98 16.89 -14.25
N PHE A 114 -7.13 17.10 -14.90
CA PHE A 114 -7.92 18.33 -14.79
C PHE A 114 -9.13 18.10 -13.90
#